data_AF-A0A6I6S7H8-F1
#
_entry.id   AF-A0A6I6S7H8-F1
#
_cell.length_a   1.000
_cell.length_b   1.000
_cell.length_c   1.000
_cell.angle_alpha   90.00
_cell.angle_beta   90.00
_cell.angle_gamma   90.00
#
_symmetry.space_group_name_H-M   'P 1'
#
loop_
_entity.id
_entity.type
_entity.pdbx_description
1 polymer ?
#
loop_
_entity_poly.entity_id
_entity_poly.type
_entity_poly.pdbx_seq_one_letter_code
_entity_poly.pdbx_strand_id
1 'polypeptide(L)'
;MTHEHFTVHPDKLRALSEDFTHTGDRLGEQVTRFADKAENVDDAFGVLSESTEALAKYVEMTKATVHSLQQLRQQLAGYAGGLDHSAAGYEYTDAQHTAMTQHMPRGGEVESGAGGGSGTVRWEQTVVTGRHRVGGPRLVPQRRHRRWLRPGGPGTPERRLVVLLLIPPSAPTLLVAGAVAPFGWMLLFAVILGAVAVTGLAVAVFWALPSPSPAPDPPGVLLLLIFGLVLAPLVLAAKASHAHVLEVRGMTRPAVVARVVEHHGKYTSYECVLRYGEGAQGPGSVSCEEDDRVGDEVRVVWDPEGAVKPEFERDVGDASSHADFAVAADLLVMCLADGVVAVGFVKRHTDARRRAAATPGGT
;
A
#
# COMPACT_ATOMS: atom_id res chain seq x y z
N MET A 1 0.13 2.40 35.96
CA MET A 1 0.23 2.21 34.50
C MET A 1 1.29 3.18 34.01
N THR A 2 2.41 2.70 33.50
CA THR A 2 3.49 3.54 32.96
C THR A 2 3.08 4.01 31.58
N HIS A 3 2.91 5.32 31.39
CA HIS A 3 2.70 5.90 30.07
C HIS A 3 3.97 5.68 29.24
N GLU A 4 3.89 4.81 28.23
CA GLU A 4 4.96 4.68 27.25
C GLU A 4 5.01 5.97 26.43
N HIS A 5 6.03 6.80 26.67
CA HIS A 5 6.27 7.99 25.86
C HIS A 5 6.65 7.52 24.44
N PHE A 6 5.82 7.87 23.46
CA PHE A 6 6.16 7.73 22.05
C PHE A 6 7.34 8.65 21.73
N THR A 7 8.54 8.09 21.60
CA THR A 7 9.72 8.83 21.18
C THR A 7 9.76 8.88 19.65
N VAL A 8 9.57 10.08 19.10
CA VAL A 8 9.79 10.34 17.68
C VAL A 8 11.27 10.61 17.45
N HIS A 9 11.82 10.06 16.36
CA HIS A 9 13.24 10.23 15.99
C HIS A 9 13.33 11.19 14.79
N PRO A 10 13.61 12.49 14.98
CA PRO A 10 13.63 13.48 13.90
C PRO A 10 14.65 13.13 12.81
N ASP A 11 15.78 12.52 13.18
CA ASP A 11 16.80 12.06 12.23
C ASP A 11 16.26 11.06 11.19
N LYS A 12 15.31 10.20 11.58
CA LYS A 12 14.69 9.24 10.65
C LYS A 12 13.71 9.91 9.70
N LEU A 13 13.03 10.97 10.15
CA LEU A 13 12.14 11.75 9.31
C LEU A 13 12.93 12.51 8.24
N ARG A 14 14.09 13.07 8.61
CA ARG A 14 15.02 13.69 7.65
C ARG A 14 15.57 12.70 6.63
N ALA A 15 16.06 11.55 7.09
CA ALA A 15 16.55 10.52 6.18
C ALA A 15 15.47 10.10 5.16
N LEU A 16 14.21 9.99 5.61
CA LEU A 16 13.09 9.70 4.71
C LEU A 16 12.76 10.86 3.75
N SER A 17 12.85 12.12 4.22
CA SER A 17 12.71 13.30 3.35
C SER A 17 13.78 13.34 2.25
N GLU A 18 15.03 13.06 2.60
CA GLU A 18 16.16 12.98 1.67
C GLU A 18 15.94 11.88 0.62
N ASP A 19 15.47 10.70 1.05
CA ASP A 19 15.14 9.59 0.14
C ASP A 19 14.03 9.97 -0.86
N PHE A 20 12.97 10.66 -0.40
CA PHE A 20 11.90 11.14 -1.28
C PHE A 20 12.39 12.21 -2.25
N THR A 21 13.23 13.13 -1.80
CA THR A 21 13.86 14.15 -2.63
C THR A 21 14.71 13.52 -3.73
N HIS A 22 15.61 12.61 -3.37
CA HIS A 22 16.47 11.91 -4.32
C HIS A 22 15.67 11.09 -5.35
N THR A 23 14.61 10.42 -4.88
CA THR A 23 13.71 9.66 -5.76
C THR A 23 12.95 10.57 -6.72
N GLY A 24 12.46 11.72 -6.24
CA GLY A 24 11.80 12.74 -7.05
C GLY A 24 12.71 13.34 -8.12
N ASP A 25 13.97 13.61 -7.78
CA ASP A 25 14.97 14.13 -8.73
C ASP A 25 15.30 13.10 -9.81
N ARG A 26 15.54 11.84 -9.42
CA ARG A 26 15.81 10.76 -10.38
C ARG A 26 14.63 10.53 -11.31
N LEU A 27 13.40 10.59 -10.80
CA LEU A 27 12.19 10.52 -11.61
C LEU A 27 12.14 11.70 -12.59
N GLY A 28 12.42 12.92 -12.14
CA GLY A 28 12.46 14.12 -12.98
C GLY A 28 13.42 13.99 -14.16
N GLU A 29 14.62 13.46 -13.94
CA GLU A 29 15.58 13.21 -15.03
C GLU A 29 15.07 12.17 -16.03
N GLN A 30 14.44 11.09 -15.54
CA GLN A 30 13.90 10.03 -16.41
C GLN A 30 12.73 10.54 -17.25
N VAL A 31 11.85 11.35 -16.67
CA VAL A 31 10.73 12.00 -17.37
C VAL A 31 11.24 12.94 -18.46
N THR A 32 12.29 13.71 -18.17
CA THR A 32 12.90 14.63 -19.15
C THR A 32 13.47 13.84 -20.33
N ARG A 33 14.26 12.79 -20.06
CA ARG A 33 14.80 11.91 -21.12
C ARG A 33 13.72 11.20 -21.93
N PHE A 34 12.59 10.87 -21.32
CA PHE A 34 11.45 10.27 -22.01
C PHE A 34 10.76 11.30 -22.92
N ALA A 35 10.51 12.51 -22.43
CA ALA A 35 9.94 13.60 -23.21
C ALA A 35 10.83 13.97 -24.40
N ASP A 36 12.14 14.14 -24.20
CA ASP A 36 13.10 14.45 -25.27
C ASP A 36 13.09 13.37 -26.36
N LYS A 37 13.01 12.10 -25.97
CA LYS A 37 12.94 10.99 -26.93
C LYS A 37 11.63 10.98 -27.70
N ALA A 38 10.52 11.30 -27.04
CA ALA A 38 9.20 11.33 -27.66
C ALA A 38 9.05 12.48 -28.66
N GLU A 39 9.66 13.64 -28.39
CA GLU A 39 9.68 14.78 -29.32
C GLU A 39 10.47 14.44 -30.60
N ASN A 40 11.58 13.69 -30.47
CA ASN A 40 12.35 13.20 -31.63
C ASN A 40 11.63 12.14 -32.47
N VAL A 41 10.52 11.55 -31.98
CA VAL A 41 9.72 10.60 -32.77
C VAL A 41 8.98 11.32 -33.90
N ASP A 42 8.58 12.57 -33.69
CA ASP A 42 7.89 13.38 -34.70
C ASP A 42 8.77 13.62 -35.93
N ASP A 43 10.08 13.85 -35.71
CA ASP A 43 11.07 14.01 -36.78
C ASP A 43 11.42 12.68 -37.47
N ALA A 44 11.36 11.56 -36.75
CA ALA A 44 11.73 10.24 -37.28
C ALA A 44 10.68 9.64 -38.23
N PHE A 45 9.40 10.01 -38.09
CA PHE A 45 8.29 9.49 -38.91
C PHE A 45 8.04 10.26 -40.21
N GLY A 46 9.02 11.06 -40.66
CA GLY A 46 9.05 11.83 -41.91
C GLY A 46 7.95 11.51 -42.94
N VAL A 47 6.99 12.43 -43.06
CA VAL A 47 6.08 12.65 -44.21
C VAL A 47 5.23 11.44 -44.67
N LEU A 48 5.05 10.40 -43.85
CA LEU A 48 4.05 9.36 -44.15
C LEU A 48 2.64 9.88 -43.82
N SER A 49 2.05 10.58 -44.78
CA SER A 49 0.79 11.34 -44.72
C SER A 49 -0.47 10.53 -44.38
N GLU A 50 -0.37 9.21 -44.22
CA GLU A 50 -1.53 8.32 -43.97
C GLU A 50 -1.69 7.96 -42.48
N SER A 51 -0.72 8.29 -41.61
CA SER A 51 -0.77 7.96 -40.16
C SER A 51 -0.87 9.19 -39.24
N THR A 52 -1.41 10.31 -39.72
CA THR A 52 -1.48 11.56 -38.94
C THR A 52 -2.36 11.44 -37.69
N GLU A 53 -3.45 10.68 -37.75
CA GLU A 53 -4.36 10.49 -36.61
C GLU A 53 -3.76 9.60 -35.51
N ALA A 54 -3.15 8.47 -35.88
CA ALA A 54 -2.50 7.58 -34.92
C ALA A 54 -1.29 8.24 -34.27
N LEU A 55 -0.51 9.02 -35.03
CA LEU A 55 0.60 9.81 -34.51
C LEU A 55 0.10 10.88 -33.53
N ALA A 56 -0.98 11.59 -33.87
CA ALA A 56 -1.59 12.58 -32.98
C ALA A 56 -2.03 11.97 -31.65
N LYS A 57 -2.69 10.80 -31.67
CA LYS A 57 -3.08 10.07 -30.44
C LYS A 57 -1.88 9.61 -29.63
N TYR A 58 -0.82 9.16 -30.28
CA TYR A 58 0.42 8.76 -29.59
C TYR A 58 1.10 9.97 -28.91
N VAL A 59 1.17 11.12 -29.59
CA VAL A 59 1.71 12.36 -29.03
C VAL A 59 0.85 12.84 -27.86
N GLU A 60 -0.47 12.79 -27.98
CA GLU A 60 -1.41 13.15 -26.90
C GLU A 60 -1.22 12.26 -25.67
N MET A 61 -1.19 10.94 -25.85
CA MET A 61 -0.95 9.98 -24.77
C MET A 61 0.41 10.20 -24.10
N THR A 62 1.44 10.51 -24.89
CA THR A 62 2.79 10.76 -24.38
C THR A 62 2.85 12.04 -23.55
N LYS A 63 2.20 13.12 -24.02
CA LYS A 63 2.06 14.37 -23.26
C LYS A 63 1.29 14.16 -21.95
N ALA A 64 0.18 13.43 -21.99
CA ALA A 64 -0.58 13.08 -20.80
C ALA A 64 0.26 12.27 -19.79
N THR A 65 1.04 11.30 -20.27
CA THR A 65 1.94 10.50 -19.43
C THR A 65 3.03 11.36 -18.78
N VAL A 66 3.68 12.24 -19.55
CA VAL A 66 4.68 13.19 -19.00
C VAL A 66 4.05 14.07 -17.93
N HIS A 67 2.85 14.59 -18.16
CA HIS A 67 2.14 15.42 -17.20
C HIS A 67 1.84 14.67 -15.89
N SER A 68 1.31 13.45 -15.96
CA SER A 68 1.05 12.63 -14.77
C SER A 68 2.32 12.30 -13.98
N LEU A 69 3.44 12.01 -14.66
CA LEU A 69 4.71 11.76 -13.98
C LEU A 69 5.28 13.02 -13.32
N GLN A 70 5.05 14.20 -13.91
CA GLN A 70 5.39 15.48 -13.29
C GLN A 70 4.55 15.75 -12.03
N GLN A 71 3.26 15.42 -12.05
CA GLN A 71 2.40 15.51 -10.85
C GLN A 71 2.90 14.59 -9.73
N LEU A 72 3.29 13.35 -10.06
CA LEU A 72 3.86 12.43 -9.09
C LEU A 72 5.16 12.99 -8.46
N ARG A 73 6.03 13.60 -9.27
CA ARG A 73 7.23 14.28 -8.76
C ARG A 73 6.87 15.41 -7.78
N GLN A 74 5.86 16.22 -8.08
CA GLN A 74 5.41 17.29 -7.18
C GLN A 74 4.87 16.73 -5.86
N GLN A 75 4.14 15.63 -5.89
CA GLN A 75 3.65 14.96 -4.69
C GLN A 75 4.81 14.44 -3.81
N LEU A 76 5.83 13.82 -4.42
CA LEU A 76 7.03 13.37 -3.69
C LEU A 76 7.76 14.53 -3.00
N ALA A 77 7.90 15.67 -3.69
CA ALA A 77 8.46 16.88 -3.10
C ALA A 77 7.60 17.43 -1.94
N GLY A 78 6.26 17.36 -2.08
CA GLY A 78 5.33 17.71 -1.01
C GLY A 78 5.49 16.83 0.24
N TYR A 79 5.64 15.52 0.06
CA TYR A 79 5.88 14.59 1.16
C TYR A 79 7.21 14.83 1.86
N ALA A 80 8.29 15.05 1.09
CA ALA A 80 9.59 15.43 1.63
C ALA A 80 9.49 16.70 2.49
N GLY A 81 8.88 17.77 1.95
CA GLY A 81 8.68 19.03 2.68
C GLY A 81 7.85 18.86 3.97
N GLY A 82 6.80 18.02 3.94
CA GLY A 82 5.99 17.72 5.12
C GLY A 82 6.77 16.96 6.22
N LEU A 83 7.65 16.04 5.82
CA LEU A 83 8.53 15.31 6.74
C LEU A 83 9.58 16.22 7.37
N ASP A 84 10.21 17.10 6.59
CA ASP A 84 11.17 18.08 7.10
C ASP A 84 10.52 19.08 8.06
N HIS A 85 9.33 19.56 7.73
CA HIS A 85 8.55 20.44 8.62
C HIS A 85 8.22 19.74 9.94
N SER A 86 7.83 18.46 9.88
CA SER A 86 7.55 17.66 11.07
C SER A 86 8.81 17.46 11.92
N ALA A 87 9.95 17.12 11.29
CA ALA A 87 11.22 16.95 11.99
C ALA A 87 11.64 18.25 12.72
N ALA A 88 11.56 19.40 12.04
CA ALA A 88 11.85 20.70 12.62
C ALA A 88 10.89 21.03 13.79
N GLY A 89 9.61 20.67 13.67
CA GLY A 89 8.64 20.82 14.75
C GLY A 89 9.02 20.05 16.01
N TYR A 90 9.45 18.79 15.87
CA TYR A 90 9.88 17.98 17.01
C TYR A 90 11.14 18.55 17.69
N GLU A 91 12.13 18.97 16.91
CA GLU A 91 13.35 19.58 17.47
C GLU A 91 13.08 20.88 18.20
N TYR A 92 12.18 21.70 17.67
CA TYR A 92 11.76 22.93 18.34
C TYR A 92 11.12 22.62 19.70
N THR A 93 10.23 21.62 19.76
CA THR A 93 9.62 21.21 21.04
C THR A 93 10.64 20.64 22.03
N ASP A 94 11.61 19.85 21.55
CA ASP A 94 12.66 19.27 22.40
C ASP A 94 13.62 20.35 22.94
N ALA A 95 13.96 21.34 22.11
CA ALA A 95 14.76 22.49 22.52
C ALA A 95 14.04 23.32 23.60
N GLN A 96 12.72 23.53 23.46
CA GLN A 96 11.92 24.22 24.47
C GLN A 96 11.88 23.46 25.81
N HIS A 97 11.68 22.14 25.77
CA HIS A 97 11.70 21.31 26.99
C HIS A 97 13.07 21.31 27.67
N THR A 98 14.14 21.26 26.89
CA THR A 98 15.51 21.33 27.41
C THR A 98 15.79 22.68 28.07
N ALA A 99 15.38 23.79 27.45
CA ALA A 99 15.53 25.13 28.01
C ALA A 99 14.73 25.30 29.32
N MET A 100 13.48 24.83 29.35
CA MET A 100 12.63 24.88 30.55
C MET A 100 13.24 24.08 31.71
N THR A 101 13.82 22.91 31.42
CA THR A 101 14.46 22.06 32.43
C THR A 101 15.76 22.69 32.95
N GLN A 102 16.50 23.41 32.11
CA GLN A 102 17.72 24.12 32.53
C GLN A 102 17.44 25.37 33.37
N HIS A 103 16.28 26.02 33.18
CA HIS A 103 15.88 27.23 33.93
C HIS A 103 15.06 26.94 35.18
N MET A 104 14.73 25.68 35.47
CA MET A 104 14.14 25.32 36.75
C MET A 104 15.24 25.50 37.83
N PRO A 105 15.13 26.50 38.73
CA PRO A 105 16.16 26.76 39.72
C PRO A 105 16.36 25.48 40.52
N ARG A 106 17.61 24.97 40.51
CA ARG A 106 18.03 23.88 41.39
C ARG A 106 17.59 24.29 42.78
N GLY A 107 16.55 23.64 43.30
CA GLY A 107 15.95 23.98 44.58
C GLY A 107 17.06 24.14 45.59
N GLY A 108 17.06 25.31 46.24
CA GLY A 108 18.12 25.77 47.12
C GLY A 108 18.60 24.65 48.03
N GLU A 109 19.91 24.53 48.11
CA GLU A 109 20.63 23.85 49.17
C GLU A 109 20.01 24.30 50.49
N VAL A 110 19.15 23.44 51.07
CA VAL A 110 18.59 23.68 52.40
C VAL A 110 19.76 23.49 53.34
N GLU A 111 20.39 24.62 53.67
CA GLU A 111 21.39 24.76 54.71
C GLU A 111 20.74 24.29 56.02
N SER A 112 20.96 23.01 56.33
CA SER A 112 20.43 22.34 57.52
C SER A 112 21.17 22.90 58.73
N GLY A 113 20.65 24.01 59.24
CA GLY A 113 21.02 24.57 60.53
C GLY A 113 20.77 23.55 61.64
N ALA A 114 21.79 23.36 62.46
CA ALA A 114 21.82 22.49 63.63
C ALA A 114 20.58 22.67 64.52
N GLY A 115 19.82 21.59 64.72
CA GLY A 115 18.72 21.51 65.67
C GLY A 115 18.49 20.06 66.06
N GLY A 116 18.90 19.70 67.28
CA GLY A 116 18.92 18.34 67.78
C GLY A 116 17.55 17.65 67.84
N GLY A 117 17.56 16.35 67.57
CA GLY A 117 16.39 15.49 67.69
C GLY A 117 16.80 14.03 67.55
N SER A 118 17.07 13.40 68.70
CA SER A 118 17.40 11.98 68.83
C SER A 118 16.30 11.10 68.25
N GLY A 119 16.58 10.45 67.12
CA GLY A 119 15.72 9.45 66.50
C GLY A 119 16.57 8.40 65.81
N THR A 120 16.95 7.36 66.55
CA THR A 120 17.70 6.20 66.06
C THR A 120 16.88 5.39 65.06
N VAL A 121 17.09 5.61 63.76
CA VAL A 121 16.73 4.65 62.72
C VAL A 121 18.01 3.94 62.28
N ARG A 122 18.12 2.71 62.77
CA ARG A 122 19.18 1.73 62.57
C ARG A 122 19.16 1.26 61.12
N TRP A 123 20.02 1.83 60.28
CA TRP A 123 20.41 1.22 59.01
C TRP A 123 21.65 0.37 59.25
N GLU A 124 21.46 -0.95 59.25
CA GLU A 124 22.55 -1.92 59.25
C GLU A 124 23.39 -1.74 57.98
N GLN A 125 24.57 -1.14 58.15
CA GLN A 125 25.69 -1.32 57.24
C GLN A 125 26.17 -2.77 57.33
N THR A 126 25.77 -3.59 56.36
CA THR A 126 26.44 -4.85 56.09
C THR A 126 27.80 -4.57 55.45
N VAL A 127 28.79 -4.44 56.31
CA VAL A 127 30.21 -4.54 55.97
C VAL A 127 30.49 -5.98 55.51
N VAL A 128 30.69 -6.18 54.21
CA VAL A 128 31.24 -7.43 53.67
C VAL A 128 32.76 -7.37 53.78
N THR A 129 33.30 -7.83 54.91
CA THR A 129 34.70 -8.24 55.02
C THR A 129 34.77 -9.76 54.88
N GLY A 130 35.24 -10.24 53.73
CA GLY A 130 35.33 -11.67 53.43
C GLY A 130 36.59 -12.04 52.65
N ARG A 131 37.69 -12.21 53.39
CA ARG A 131 38.88 -13.05 53.15
C ARG A 131 39.19 -13.51 51.71
N HIS A 132 40.38 -13.10 51.25
CA HIS A 132 41.21 -13.77 50.25
C HIS A 132 41.16 -15.30 50.37
N ARG A 133 40.54 -15.96 49.39
CA ARG A 133 40.87 -17.34 49.00
C ARG A 133 41.72 -17.28 47.74
N VAL A 134 42.99 -17.61 47.91
CA VAL A 134 43.92 -17.94 46.84
C VAL A 134 43.38 -19.17 46.12
N GLY A 135 42.84 -18.96 44.93
CA GLY A 135 42.18 -19.96 44.11
C GLY A 135 41.66 -19.28 42.85
N GLY A 136 42.59 -18.73 42.06
CA GLY A 136 42.26 -17.98 40.86
C GLY A 136 41.39 -18.82 39.92
N PRO A 137 40.27 -18.29 39.42
CA PRO A 137 39.50 -18.98 38.40
C PRO A 137 40.40 -19.14 37.18
N ARG A 138 40.63 -20.39 36.76
CA ARG A 138 41.10 -20.65 35.40
C ARG A 138 40.08 -20.02 34.47
N LEU A 139 40.47 -18.94 33.80
CA LEU A 139 39.84 -18.45 32.59
C LEU A 139 39.94 -19.57 31.56
N VAL A 140 39.04 -20.54 31.63
CA VAL A 140 38.76 -21.40 30.49
C VAL A 140 38.22 -20.44 29.44
N PRO A 141 38.91 -20.25 28.30
CA PRO A 141 38.37 -19.41 27.25
C PRO A 141 37.00 -19.99 26.92
N GLN A 142 35.95 -19.26 27.28
CA GLN A 142 34.60 -19.56 26.86
C GLN A 142 34.70 -19.63 25.35
N ARG A 143 34.66 -20.86 24.81
CA ARG A 143 34.59 -21.08 23.37
C ARG A 143 33.38 -20.28 22.93
N ARG A 144 33.63 -19.11 22.32
CA ARG A 144 32.63 -18.29 21.64
C ARG A 144 31.91 -19.27 20.73
N HIS A 145 30.76 -19.76 21.19
CA HIS A 145 29.88 -20.58 20.37
C HIS A 145 29.43 -19.63 19.25
N ARG A 146 30.16 -19.69 18.13
CA ARG A 146 29.76 -19.20 16.80
C ARG A 146 28.54 -20.01 16.34
N ARG A 147 27.47 -19.98 17.13
CA ARG A 147 26.21 -20.67 16.89
C ARG A 147 25.09 -19.65 16.67
N TRP A 148 25.43 -18.52 16.04
CA TRP A 148 24.49 -17.43 15.74
C TRP A 148 24.50 -16.95 14.28
N LEU A 149 25.23 -17.63 13.40
CA LEU A 149 25.20 -17.38 11.96
C LEU A 149 24.91 -18.68 11.22
N ARG A 150 23.75 -19.29 11.49
CA ARG A 150 23.13 -20.15 10.48
C ARG A 150 22.32 -19.23 9.56
N PRO A 151 22.72 -19.05 8.29
CA PRO A 151 21.89 -18.37 7.32
C PRO A 151 20.58 -19.17 7.20
N GLY A 152 19.45 -18.54 7.52
CA GLY A 152 18.14 -19.19 7.52
C GLY A 152 17.34 -19.09 8.83
N GLY A 153 17.87 -18.47 9.88
CA GLY A 153 17.06 -18.12 11.05
C GLY A 153 15.95 -17.12 10.68
N PRO A 154 14.74 -17.22 11.26
CA PRO A 154 13.55 -16.41 10.93
C PRO A 154 13.67 -14.89 11.22
N GLY A 155 14.89 -14.36 11.38
CA GLY A 155 15.18 -12.96 11.63
C GLY A 155 16.22 -12.34 10.69
N THR A 156 16.56 -12.97 9.55
CA THR A 156 17.51 -12.35 8.62
C THR A 156 16.93 -11.05 8.02
N PRO A 157 17.73 -9.97 7.92
CA PRO A 157 17.30 -8.67 7.40
C PRO A 157 16.78 -8.77 5.95
N GLU A 158 17.27 -9.73 5.18
CA GLU A 158 16.82 -9.99 3.80
C GLU A 158 15.32 -10.27 3.70
N ARG A 159 14.73 -11.03 4.63
CA ARG A 159 13.26 -11.28 4.61
C ARG A 159 12.46 -10.02 4.86
N ARG A 160 12.98 -9.08 5.66
CA ARG A 160 12.30 -7.80 5.92
C ARG A 160 12.33 -6.90 4.69
N LEU A 161 13.48 -6.88 4.00
CA LEU A 161 13.67 -6.09 2.81
C LEU A 161 12.78 -6.60 1.66
N VAL A 162 12.64 -7.92 1.51
CA VAL A 162 11.73 -8.52 0.52
C VAL A 162 10.26 -8.15 0.78
N VAL A 163 9.79 -8.19 2.02
CA VAL A 163 8.39 -7.82 2.35
C VAL A 163 8.14 -6.33 2.09
N LEU A 164 9.06 -5.46 2.50
CA LEU A 164 8.94 -4.01 2.25
C LEU A 164 9.04 -3.66 0.76
N LEU A 165 9.76 -4.46 -0.04
CA LEU A 165 9.88 -4.23 -1.48
C LEU A 165 8.67 -4.75 -2.27
N LEU A 166 7.97 -5.78 -1.77
CA LEU A 166 6.85 -6.42 -2.49
C LEU A 166 5.50 -5.72 -2.30
N ILE A 167 5.25 -5.15 -1.12
CA ILE A 167 3.94 -4.57 -0.79
C ILE A 167 3.64 -3.31 -1.63
N PRO A 168 4.51 -2.30 -1.70
CA PRO A 168 4.22 -1.07 -2.43
C PRO A 168 3.92 -1.24 -3.93
N PRO A 169 4.60 -2.12 -4.71
CA PRO A 169 4.25 -2.33 -6.11
C PRO A 169 3.02 -3.22 -6.32
N SER A 170 2.58 -3.99 -5.32
CA SER A 170 1.46 -4.94 -5.48
C SER A 170 0.08 -4.26 -5.56
N ALA A 171 -0.15 -3.18 -4.82
CA ALA A 171 -1.38 -2.40 -4.87
C ALA A 171 -1.62 -1.73 -6.26
N PRO A 172 -0.68 -0.92 -6.80
CA PRO A 172 -0.90 -0.31 -8.11
C PRO A 172 -0.96 -1.33 -9.24
N THR A 173 -0.30 -2.49 -9.12
CA THR A 173 -0.43 -3.55 -10.13
C THR A 173 -1.81 -4.20 -10.14
N LEU A 174 -2.50 -4.31 -8.99
CA LEU A 174 -3.90 -4.75 -8.95
C LEU A 174 -4.83 -3.73 -9.62
N LEU A 175 -4.60 -2.45 -9.37
CA LEU A 175 -5.40 -1.38 -9.98
C LEU A 175 -5.22 -1.35 -11.49
N VAL A 176 -3.97 -1.44 -11.98
CA VAL A 176 -3.66 -1.57 -13.41
C VAL A 176 -4.26 -2.84 -14.00
N ALA A 177 -4.16 -3.98 -13.30
CA ALA A 177 -4.75 -5.24 -13.75
C ALA A 177 -6.27 -5.14 -13.91
N GLY A 178 -6.97 -4.51 -12.95
CA GLY A 178 -8.39 -4.25 -13.05
C GLY A 178 -8.72 -3.32 -14.20
N ALA A 179 -7.98 -2.21 -14.34
CA ALA A 179 -8.22 -1.22 -15.39
C ALA A 179 -8.10 -1.80 -16.81
N VAL A 180 -7.19 -2.74 -17.04
CA VAL A 180 -6.98 -3.38 -18.36
C VAL A 180 -7.85 -4.63 -18.59
N ALA A 181 -8.51 -5.15 -17.55
CA ALA A 181 -9.35 -6.35 -17.66
C ALA A 181 -10.52 -6.28 -18.66
N PRO A 182 -11.24 -5.16 -18.86
CA PRO A 182 -12.38 -5.14 -19.79
C PRO A 182 -11.97 -5.21 -21.26
N PHE A 183 -10.70 -4.92 -21.57
CA PHE A 183 -10.19 -5.04 -22.93
C PHE A 183 -9.92 -6.52 -23.22
N GLY A 184 -10.75 -7.15 -24.06
CA GLY A 184 -10.70 -8.61 -24.28
C GLY A 184 -9.32 -9.14 -24.69
N TRP A 185 -8.55 -8.36 -25.46
CA TRP A 185 -7.18 -8.69 -25.87
C TRP A 185 -6.15 -8.60 -24.73
N MET A 186 -6.41 -7.79 -23.69
CA MET A 186 -5.56 -7.63 -22.51
C MET A 186 -6.00 -8.48 -21.30
N LEU A 187 -7.09 -9.24 -21.41
CA LEU A 187 -7.61 -10.06 -20.30
C LEU A 187 -6.53 -11.03 -19.75
N LEU A 188 -5.74 -11.66 -20.63
CA LEU A 188 -4.65 -12.54 -20.22
C LEU A 188 -3.62 -11.78 -19.36
N PHE A 189 -3.27 -10.56 -19.77
CA PHE A 189 -2.31 -9.72 -19.06
C PHE A 189 -2.87 -9.25 -17.70
N ALA A 190 -4.15 -8.87 -17.64
CA ALA A 190 -4.85 -8.57 -16.40
C ALA A 190 -4.81 -9.76 -15.42
N VAL A 191 -5.09 -10.97 -15.91
CA VAL A 191 -5.05 -12.19 -15.09
C VAL A 191 -3.64 -12.47 -14.57
N ILE A 192 -2.61 -12.32 -15.42
CA ILE A 192 -1.22 -12.52 -15.01
C ILE A 192 -0.81 -11.49 -13.94
N LEU A 193 -1.08 -10.20 -14.16
CA LEU A 193 -0.77 -9.14 -13.19
C LEU A 193 -1.51 -9.36 -11.86
N GLY A 194 -2.81 -9.65 -11.92
CA GLY A 194 -3.61 -9.95 -10.74
C GLY A 194 -3.07 -11.16 -9.97
N ALA A 195 -2.72 -12.24 -10.67
CA ALA A 195 -2.15 -13.43 -10.05
C ALA A 195 -0.80 -13.15 -9.39
N VAL A 196 0.07 -12.37 -10.05
CA VAL A 196 1.38 -11.97 -9.48
C VAL A 196 1.18 -11.13 -8.23
N ALA A 197 0.29 -10.13 -8.26
CA ALA A 197 0.05 -9.27 -7.12
C ALA A 197 -0.61 -10.01 -5.94
N VAL A 198 -1.63 -10.84 -6.20
CA VAL A 198 -2.27 -11.69 -5.19
C VAL A 198 -1.27 -12.67 -4.58
N THR A 199 -0.44 -13.32 -5.41
CA THR A 199 0.59 -14.26 -4.92
C THR A 199 1.62 -13.52 -4.09
N GLY A 200 2.09 -12.36 -4.54
CA GLY A 200 3.05 -11.53 -3.81
C GLY A 200 2.51 -11.11 -2.44
N LEU A 201 1.25 -10.70 -2.37
CA LEU A 201 0.60 -10.28 -1.15
C LEU A 201 0.33 -11.46 -0.21
N ALA A 202 -0.12 -12.60 -0.73
CA ALA A 202 -0.28 -13.83 0.05
C ALA A 202 1.04 -14.30 0.65
N VAL A 203 2.12 -14.26 -0.14
CA VAL A 203 3.48 -14.56 0.31
C VAL A 203 3.89 -13.57 1.41
N ALA A 204 3.72 -12.25 1.20
CA ALA A 204 4.06 -11.23 2.19
C ALA A 204 3.31 -11.43 3.52
N VAL A 205 2.00 -11.70 3.47
CA VAL A 205 1.17 -12.00 4.65
C VAL A 205 1.65 -13.28 5.35
N PHE A 206 1.91 -14.35 4.60
CA PHE A 206 2.42 -15.61 5.15
C PHE A 206 3.76 -15.43 5.86
N TRP A 207 4.67 -14.62 5.33
CA TRP A 207 5.95 -14.29 5.96
C TRP A 207 5.83 -13.32 7.14
N ALA A 208 4.83 -12.45 7.14
CA ALA A 208 4.57 -11.50 8.21
C ALA A 208 4.00 -12.19 9.46
N LEU A 209 3.17 -13.22 9.26
CA LEU A 209 2.57 -14.00 10.34
C LEU A 209 3.66 -14.74 11.13
N PRO A 210 3.70 -14.61 12.47
CA PRO A 210 4.63 -15.35 13.30
C PRO A 210 4.40 -16.84 13.11
N SER A 211 5.50 -17.60 12.97
CA SER A 211 5.48 -19.07 12.79
C SER A 211 4.43 -19.71 13.69
N PRO A 212 3.53 -20.53 13.14
CA PRO A 212 2.34 -21.01 13.84
C PRO A 212 2.77 -21.64 15.16
N SER A 213 2.40 -20.99 16.27
CA SER A 213 2.41 -21.67 17.56
C SER A 213 1.47 -22.88 17.44
N PRO A 214 1.72 -23.98 18.16
CA PRO A 214 0.93 -25.21 18.09
C PRO A 214 -0.52 -25.08 18.61
N ALA A 215 -1.05 -23.87 18.77
CA ALA A 215 -2.44 -23.63 19.12
C ALA A 215 -3.33 -23.81 17.86
N PRO A 216 -4.38 -24.64 17.94
CA PRO A 216 -5.24 -24.93 16.82
C PRO A 216 -6.39 -23.92 16.79
N ASP A 217 -6.28 -22.85 16.02
CA ASP A 217 -7.43 -22.06 15.57
C ASP A 217 -7.10 -21.24 14.31
N PRO A 218 -8.08 -21.03 13.42
CA PRO A 218 -7.84 -21.18 11.99
C PRO A 218 -7.33 -19.88 11.35
N PRO A 219 -6.10 -19.85 10.80
CA PRO A 219 -5.64 -18.75 9.96
C PRO A 219 -6.50 -18.56 8.70
N GLY A 220 -7.40 -19.49 8.38
CA GLY A 220 -8.23 -19.47 7.18
C GLY A 220 -9.25 -18.34 7.11
N VAL A 221 -9.91 -17.96 8.22
CA VAL A 221 -10.95 -16.90 8.19
C VAL A 221 -10.32 -15.53 7.92
N LEU A 222 -9.18 -15.25 8.55
CA LEU A 222 -8.42 -14.02 8.30
C LEU A 222 -7.90 -13.98 6.86
N LEU A 223 -7.41 -15.12 6.35
CA LEU A 223 -6.91 -15.20 4.98
C LEU A 223 -8.02 -14.97 3.94
N LEU A 224 -9.23 -15.48 4.19
CA LEU A 224 -10.41 -15.23 3.36
C LEU A 224 -10.81 -13.75 3.36
N LEU A 225 -10.80 -13.09 4.52
CA LEU A 225 -11.08 -11.65 4.61
C LEU A 225 -10.06 -10.83 3.85
N ILE A 226 -8.77 -11.13 4.00
CA ILE A 226 -7.69 -10.47 3.25
C ILE A 226 -7.87 -10.69 1.75
N PHE A 227 -8.19 -11.92 1.33
CA PHE A 227 -8.38 -12.25 -0.08
C PHE A 227 -9.58 -11.51 -0.69
N GLY A 228 -10.70 -11.46 0.02
CA GLY A 228 -11.87 -10.67 -0.41
C GLY A 228 -11.56 -9.19 -0.52
N LEU A 229 -10.81 -8.65 0.45
CA LEU A 229 -10.36 -7.25 0.45
C LEU A 229 -9.45 -6.92 -0.74
N VAL A 230 -8.61 -7.88 -1.15
CA VAL A 230 -7.66 -7.71 -2.27
C VAL A 230 -8.36 -7.87 -3.62
N LEU A 231 -9.37 -8.73 -3.71
CA LEU A 231 -10.15 -8.91 -4.93
C LEU A 231 -11.13 -7.76 -5.21
N ALA A 232 -11.66 -7.11 -4.18
CA ALA A 232 -12.60 -6.01 -4.33
C ALA A 232 -12.08 -4.88 -5.23
N PRO A 233 -10.88 -4.30 -5.02
CA PRO A 233 -10.30 -3.28 -5.89
C PRO A 233 -10.17 -3.74 -7.34
N LEU A 234 -9.79 -5.00 -7.58
CA LEU A 234 -9.65 -5.55 -8.93
C LEU A 234 -10.98 -5.54 -9.68
N VAL A 235 -12.05 -6.02 -9.03
CA VAL A 235 -13.40 -6.08 -9.61
C VAL A 235 -13.97 -4.67 -9.82
N LEU A 236 -13.80 -3.79 -8.83
CA LEU A 236 -14.29 -2.40 -8.90
C LEU A 236 -13.55 -1.60 -9.98
N ALA A 237 -12.23 -1.74 -10.09
CA ALA A 237 -11.44 -1.09 -11.12
C ALA A 237 -11.81 -1.57 -12.52
N ALA A 238 -12.11 -2.86 -12.70
CA ALA A 238 -12.58 -3.40 -13.98
C ALA A 238 -13.96 -2.84 -14.37
N LYS A 239 -14.87 -2.68 -13.41
CA LYS A 239 -16.18 -2.05 -13.64
C LYS A 239 -16.04 -0.56 -13.96
N ALA A 240 -15.21 0.15 -13.20
CA ALA A 240 -14.95 1.57 -13.41
C ALA A 240 -14.31 1.85 -14.78
N SER A 241 -13.29 1.09 -15.19
CA SER A 241 -12.64 1.30 -16.48
C SER A 241 -13.56 0.95 -17.65
N HIS A 242 -14.36 -0.11 -17.53
CA HIS A 242 -15.36 -0.47 -18.54
C HIS A 242 -16.35 0.67 -18.79
N ALA A 243 -16.95 1.18 -17.72
CA ALA A 243 -17.93 2.23 -17.86
C ALA A 243 -17.30 3.59 -18.23
N HIS A 244 -16.08 3.89 -17.79
CA HIS A 244 -15.36 5.08 -18.25
C HIS A 244 -15.10 5.07 -19.77
N VAL A 245 -14.78 3.90 -20.35
CA VAL A 245 -14.64 3.78 -21.81
C VAL A 245 -15.98 4.04 -22.51
N LEU A 246 -17.08 3.50 -21.98
CA LEU A 246 -18.43 3.75 -22.50
C LEU A 246 -18.85 5.21 -22.32
N GLU A 247 -18.44 5.89 -21.26
CA GLU A 247 -18.73 7.31 -21.04
C GLU A 247 -17.99 8.21 -22.04
N VAL A 248 -16.69 7.95 -22.27
CA VAL A 248 -15.85 8.81 -23.13
C VAL A 248 -16.06 8.53 -24.62
N ARG A 249 -16.29 7.26 -25.00
CA ARG A 249 -16.34 6.84 -26.40
C ARG A 249 -17.68 6.24 -26.83
N GLY A 250 -18.54 5.92 -25.87
CA GLY A 250 -19.76 5.19 -26.16
C GLY A 250 -20.75 6.01 -26.96
N MET A 251 -21.40 5.36 -27.92
CA MET A 251 -22.59 5.89 -28.55
C MET A 251 -23.82 5.37 -27.82
N THR A 252 -24.75 6.27 -27.53
CA THR A 252 -26.03 5.93 -26.89
C THR A 252 -27.13 5.87 -27.94
N ARG A 253 -27.94 4.80 -27.96
CA ARG A 253 -29.16 4.74 -28.77
C ARG A 253 -30.33 4.13 -28.01
N PRO A 254 -31.56 4.58 -28.31
CA PRO A 254 -32.76 3.89 -27.87
C PRO A 254 -32.92 2.56 -28.61
N ALA A 255 -33.32 1.54 -27.88
CA ALA A 255 -33.65 0.21 -28.39
C ALA A 255 -34.86 -0.34 -27.62
N VAL A 256 -35.49 -1.37 -28.19
CA VAL A 256 -36.53 -2.14 -27.50
C VAL A 256 -36.01 -3.55 -27.29
N VAL A 257 -36.19 -4.09 -26.07
CA VAL A 257 -35.86 -5.49 -25.78
C VAL A 257 -36.79 -6.38 -26.59
N ALA A 258 -36.26 -7.09 -27.58
CA ALA A 258 -37.03 -7.93 -28.48
C ALA A 258 -37.18 -9.37 -27.94
N ARG A 259 -36.17 -9.85 -27.23
CA ARG A 259 -36.15 -11.19 -26.64
C ARG A 259 -35.20 -11.20 -25.46
N VAL A 260 -35.59 -11.90 -24.39
CA VAL A 260 -34.71 -12.24 -23.28
C VAL A 260 -34.33 -13.71 -23.43
N VAL A 261 -33.02 -14.00 -23.40
CA VAL A 261 -32.45 -15.34 -23.47
C VAL A 261 -31.84 -15.65 -22.11
N GLU A 262 -32.40 -16.64 -21.44
CA GLU A 262 -31.85 -17.12 -20.18
C GLU A 262 -30.84 -18.23 -20.45
N HIS A 263 -29.62 -18.02 -19.96
CA HIS A 263 -28.55 -19.01 -20.03
C HIS A 263 -28.42 -19.69 -18.66
N HIS A 264 -28.84 -20.96 -18.57
CA HIS A 264 -28.68 -21.76 -17.37
C HIS A 264 -27.27 -22.35 -17.31
N GLY A 265 -26.39 -21.67 -16.55
CA GLY A 265 -25.05 -22.17 -16.21
C GLY A 265 -24.92 -22.51 -14.73
N LYS A 266 -23.72 -22.33 -14.18
CA LYS A 266 -23.50 -22.34 -12.72
C LYS A 266 -24.25 -21.19 -12.02
N TYR A 267 -24.39 -20.09 -12.75
CA TYR A 267 -25.21 -18.94 -12.41
C TYR A 267 -26.15 -18.73 -13.60
N THR A 268 -27.41 -18.40 -13.33
CA THR A 268 -28.36 -17.93 -14.34
C THR A 268 -27.91 -16.56 -14.80
N SER A 269 -27.82 -16.36 -16.11
CA SER A 269 -27.49 -15.06 -16.72
C SER A 269 -28.48 -14.76 -17.83
N TYR A 270 -28.85 -13.50 -17.97
CA TYR A 270 -29.86 -13.04 -18.92
C TYR A 270 -29.18 -12.21 -20.01
N GLU A 271 -29.52 -12.50 -21.26
CA GLU A 271 -29.06 -11.77 -22.43
C GLU A 271 -30.27 -11.22 -23.18
N CYS A 272 -30.31 -9.91 -23.34
CA CYS A 272 -31.39 -9.21 -24.02
C CYS A 272 -30.98 -8.95 -25.46
N VAL A 273 -31.73 -9.52 -26.41
CA VAL A 273 -31.61 -9.24 -27.84
C VAL A 273 -32.37 -7.95 -28.12
N LEU A 274 -31.71 -7.01 -28.78
CA LEU A 274 -32.20 -5.65 -28.94
C LEU A 274 -32.70 -5.43 -30.36
N ARG A 275 -33.78 -4.65 -30.48
CA ARG A 275 -34.27 -4.13 -31.77
C ARG A 275 -34.19 -2.61 -31.76
N TYR A 276 -33.39 -2.06 -32.67
CA TYR A 276 -33.28 -0.62 -32.88
C TYR A 276 -34.35 -0.15 -33.87
N GLY A 277 -34.63 1.15 -33.86
CA GLY A 277 -35.51 1.79 -34.84
C GLY A 277 -35.01 1.59 -36.28
N GLU A 278 -35.90 1.75 -37.26
CA GLU A 278 -35.58 1.52 -38.67
C GLU A 278 -34.33 2.29 -39.12
N GLY A 279 -33.35 1.57 -39.67
CA GLY A 279 -32.08 2.13 -40.17
C GLY A 279 -31.00 2.37 -39.10
N ALA A 280 -31.30 2.21 -37.81
CA ALA A 280 -30.28 2.32 -36.76
C ALA A 280 -29.49 1.01 -36.62
N GLN A 281 -28.16 1.13 -36.60
CA GLN A 281 -27.25 0.03 -36.29
C GLN A 281 -26.83 0.11 -34.82
N GLY A 282 -26.67 -1.05 -34.20
CA GLY A 282 -26.23 -1.18 -32.82
C GLY A 282 -25.90 -2.63 -32.48
N PRO A 283 -25.42 -2.90 -31.25
CA PRO A 283 -25.11 -4.25 -30.81
C PRO A 283 -26.36 -5.11 -30.77
N GLY A 284 -26.27 -6.34 -31.28
CA GLY A 284 -27.42 -7.26 -31.40
C GLY A 284 -27.95 -7.76 -30.05
N SER A 285 -27.11 -7.79 -29.02
CA SER A 285 -27.49 -8.20 -27.67
C SER A 285 -26.66 -7.49 -26.59
N VAL A 286 -27.20 -7.49 -25.38
CA VAL A 286 -26.60 -6.91 -24.17
C VAL A 286 -26.90 -7.80 -22.98
N SER A 287 -26.03 -7.82 -21.97
CA SER A 287 -26.33 -8.48 -20.69
C SER A 287 -27.44 -7.69 -19.99
N CYS A 288 -28.43 -8.38 -19.45
CA CYS A 288 -29.54 -7.73 -18.75
C CYS A 288 -29.85 -8.42 -17.42
N GLU A 289 -30.78 -7.83 -16.67
CA GLU A 289 -31.21 -8.32 -15.36
C GLU A 289 -32.46 -9.21 -15.49
N GLU A 290 -32.80 -9.93 -14.43
CA GLU A 290 -33.99 -10.80 -14.38
C GLU A 290 -35.30 -10.01 -14.55
N ASP A 291 -35.30 -8.74 -14.14
CA ASP A 291 -36.48 -7.87 -14.18
C ASP A 291 -36.75 -7.25 -15.56
N ASP A 292 -35.79 -7.31 -16.49
CA ASP A 292 -35.95 -6.75 -17.84
C ASP A 292 -36.86 -7.63 -18.71
N ARG A 293 -37.80 -7.00 -19.42
CA ARG A 293 -38.87 -7.69 -20.16
C ARG A 293 -38.86 -7.33 -21.64
N VAL A 294 -39.40 -8.26 -22.43
CA VAL A 294 -39.66 -8.01 -23.85
C VAL A 294 -40.66 -6.86 -24.00
N GLY A 295 -40.28 -5.87 -24.80
CA GLY A 295 -41.06 -4.64 -25.01
C GLY A 295 -40.53 -3.43 -24.24
N ASP A 296 -39.59 -3.62 -23.30
CA ASP A 296 -39.03 -2.50 -22.54
C ASP A 296 -38.21 -1.58 -23.46
N GLU A 297 -38.47 -0.28 -23.34
CA GLU A 297 -37.68 0.77 -23.99
C GLU A 297 -36.44 1.05 -23.15
N VAL A 298 -35.28 0.76 -23.72
CA VAL A 298 -33.98 0.87 -23.06
C VAL A 298 -33.06 1.76 -23.87
N ARG A 299 -32.08 2.37 -23.20
CA ARG A 299 -30.98 3.07 -23.85
C ARG A 299 -29.72 2.27 -23.66
N VAL A 300 -29.04 2.00 -24.76
CA VAL A 300 -27.87 1.13 -24.79
C VAL A 300 -26.68 1.97 -25.19
N VAL A 301 -25.62 1.86 -24.40
CA VAL A 301 -24.33 2.51 -24.65
C VAL A 301 -23.36 1.44 -25.12
N TRP A 302 -22.69 1.69 -26.23
CA TRP A 302 -21.66 0.77 -26.73
C TRP A 302 -20.50 1.50 -27.37
N ASP A 303 -19.35 0.85 -27.34
CA ASP A 303 -18.14 1.31 -28.03
C ASP A 303 -18.19 0.87 -29.51
N PRO A 304 -18.16 1.79 -30.49
CA PRO A 304 -18.12 1.45 -31.91
C PRO A 304 -16.90 0.62 -32.32
N GLU A 305 -15.78 0.73 -31.62
CA GLU A 305 -14.56 -0.05 -31.88
C GLU A 305 -14.68 -1.49 -31.35
N GLY A 306 -15.71 -1.78 -30.55
CA GLY A 306 -15.93 -3.09 -29.94
C GLY A 306 -14.85 -3.47 -28.92
N ALA A 307 -14.15 -2.50 -28.33
CA ALA A 307 -13.12 -2.78 -27.32
C ALA A 307 -13.74 -3.24 -25.99
N VAL A 308 -14.97 -2.78 -25.71
CA VAL A 308 -15.74 -3.13 -24.51
C VAL A 308 -17.15 -3.60 -24.86
N LYS A 309 -17.73 -4.41 -23.96
CA LYS A 309 -19.09 -4.92 -24.14
C LYS A 309 -20.12 -3.79 -24.00
N PRO A 310 -21.24 -3.85 -24.74
CA PRO A 310 -22.34 -2.91 -24.57
C PRO A 310 -22.99 -3.09 -23.19
N GLU A 311 -23.55 -2.01 -22.65
CA GLU A 311 -24.33 -2.00 -21.39
C GLU A 311 -25.53 -1.04 -21.52
N PHE A 312 -26.50 -1.13 -20.61
CA PHE A 312 -27.56 -0.13 -20.54
C PHE A 312 -27.04 1.18 -19.96
N GLU A 313 -27.56 2.31 -20.43
CA GLU A 313 -27.15 3.66 -19.96
C GLU A 313 -27.34 3.82 -18.45
N ARG A 314 -28.38 3.18 -17.88
CA ARG A 314 -28.64 3.19 -16.44
C ARG A 314 -27.50 2.55 -15.64
N ASP A 315 -26.82 1.55 -16.20
CA ASP A 315 -25.74 0.82 -15.53
C ASP A 315 -24.39 1.57 -15.68
N VAL A 316 -24.24 2.35 -16.76
CA VAL A 316 -23.06 3.19 -16.99
C VAL A 316 -23.05 4.42 -16.06
N GLY A 317 -24.23 4.99 -15.75
CA GLY A 317 -24.35 6.19 -14.91
C GLY A 317 -23.80 6.02 -13.49
N ASP A 318 -23.81 4.80 -12.95
CA ASP A 318 -23.32 4.49 -11.60
C ASP A 318 -21.79 4.29 -11.53
N ALA A 319 -21.09 4.40 -12.65
CA ALA A 319 -19.67 4.08 -12.75
C ALA A 319 -18.73 5.00 -11.98
N SER A 320 -19.07 6.29 -11.87
CA SER A 320 -18.27 7.24 -11.08
C SER A 320 -18.21 6.82 -9.61
N SER A 321 -19.32 6.29 -9.07
CA SER A 321 -19.34 5.74 -7.71
C SER A 321 -18.43 4.51 -7.58
N HIS A 322 -18.37 3.64 -8.59
CA HIS A 322 -17.50 2.47 -8.58
C HIS A 322 -16.01 2.83 -8.62
N ALA A 323 -15.64 3.90 -9.34
CA ALA A 323 -14.28 4.42 -9.35
C ALA A 323 -13.87 4.94 -7.96
N ASP A 324 -14.75 5.72 -7.32
CA ASP A 324 -14.52 6.21 -5.95
C ASP A 324 -14.38 5.06 -4.95
N PHE A 325 -15.23 4.03 -5.05
CA PHE A 325 -15.12 2.83 -4.23
C PHE A 325 -13.86 2.02 -4.52
N ALA A 326 -13.41 1.94 -5.77
CA ALA A 326 -12.17 1.24 -6.13
C ALA A 326 -10.96 1.93 -5.48
N VAL A 327 -10.88 3.26 -5.58
CA VAL A 327 -9.81 4.06 -4.98
C VAL A 327 -9.86 3.96 -3.45
N ALA A 328 -11.05 4.09 -2.84
CA ALA A 328 -11.21 3.95 -1.40
C ALA A 328 -10.82 2.55 -0.90
N ALA A 329 -11.18 1.50 -1.64
CA ALA A 329 -10.81 0.12 -1.32
C ALA A 329 -9.30 -0.08 -1.42
N ASP A 330 -8.64 0.47 -2.45
CA ASP A 330 -7.18 0.36 -2.60
C ASP A 330 -6.43 1.11 -1.48
N LEU A 331 -6.88 2.32 -1.13
CA LEU A 331 -6.37 3.07 0.02
C LEU A 331 -6.55 2.30 1.33
N LEU A 332 -7.67 1.61 1.51
CA LEU A 332 -7.94 0.81 2.70
C LEU A 332 -7.06 -0.45 2.76
N VAL A 333 -6.84 -1.12 1.62
CA VAL A 333 -5.88 -2.24 1.51
C VAL A 333 -4.47 -1.76 1.87
N MET A 334 -4.05 -0.61 1.36
CA MET A 334 -2.75 -0.01 1.66
C MET A 334 -2.61 0.32 3.16
N CYS A 335 -3.61 1.00 3.74
CA CYS A 335 -3.63 1.31 5.17
C CYS A 335 -3.55 0.05 6.05
N LEU A 336 -4.27 -1.02 5.68
CA LEU A 336 -4.25 -2.27 6.42
C LEU A 336 -2.91 -3.01 6.28
N ALA A 337 -2.31 -2.99 5.09
CA ALA A 337 -0.99 -3.57 4.88
C ALA A 337 0.07 -2.88 5.76
N ASP A 338 0.06 -1.55 5.80
CA ASP A 338 0.97 -0.76 6.64
C ASP A 338 0.71 -0.99 8.13
N GLY A 339 -0.57 -1.05 8.54
CA GLY A 339 -0.97 -1.36 9.91
C GLY A 339 -0.46 -2.73 10.37
N VAL A 340 -0.56 -3.76 9.53
CA VAL A 340 -0.05 -5.11 9.83
C VAL A 340 1.48 -5.10 9.99
N VAL A 341 2.19 -4.36 9.13
CA VAL A 341 3.65 -4.20 9.23
C VAL A 341 4.03 -3.49 10.54
N ALA A 342 3.32 -2.41 10.90
CA ALA A 342 3.56 -1.65 12.13
C ALA A 342 3.32 -2.51 13.38
N VAL A 343 2.19 -3.23 13.47
CA VAL A 343 1.89 -4.13 14.59
C VAL A 343 2.92 -5.25 14.69
N GLY A 344 3.32 -5.83 13.56
CA GLY A 344 4.37 -6.85 13.50
C GLY A 344 5.72 -6.34 14.02
N PHE A 345 6.08 -5.09 13.68
CA PHE A 345 7.29 -4.44 14.17
C PHE A 345 7.23 -4.20 15.68
N VAL A 346 6.13 -3.63 16.20
CA VAL A 346 5.95 -3.35 17.63
C VAL A 346 6.02 -4.65 18.45
N LYS A 347 5.28 -5.70 18.05
CA LYS A 347 5.25 -6.98 18.75
C LYS A 347 6.65 -7.63 18.83
N ARG A 348 7.39 -7.64 17.71
CA ARG A 348 8.76 -8.18 17.70
C ARG A 348 9.70 -7.38 18.59
N HIS A 349 9.56 -6.06 18.61
CA HIS A 349 10.38 -5.20 19.46
C HIS A 349 10.07 -5.40 20.94
N THR A 350 8.79 -5.55 21.31
CA THR A 350 8.39 -5.87 22.69
C THR A 350 8.88 -7.26 23.11
N ASP A 351 8.84 -8.25 22.23
CA ASP A 351 9.35 -9.60 22.52
C ASP A 351 10.88 -9.60 22.70
N ALA A 352 11.60 -8.83 21.88
CA ALA A 352 13.05 -8.67 22.03
C ALA A 352 13.40 -8.02 23.37
N ARG A 353 12.67 -6.98 23.78
CA ARG A 353 12.84 -6.34 25.11
C ARG A 353 12.54 -7.31 26.25
N ARG A 354 11.46 -8.10 26.15
CA ARG A 354 11.10 -9.12 27.16
C ARG A 354 12.19 -10.18 27.32
N ARG A 355 12.80 -10.65 26.21
CA ARG A 355 13.90 -11.63 26.27
C ARG A 355 15.18 -11.03 26.86
N ALA A 356 15.50 -9.78 26.54
CA ALA A 356 16.64 -9.09 27.14
C ALA A 356 16.47 -8.95 28.67
N ALA A 357 15.27 -8.60 29.13
CA ALA A 357 14.95 -8.49 30.55
C ALA A 357 14.92 -9.86 31.28
N ALA A 358 14.56 -10.93 30.58
CA ALA A 358 14.48 -12.28 31.15
C ALA A 358 15.83 -13.01 31.23
N THR A 359 16.93 -12.42 30.76
CA THR A 359 18.26 -13.01 30.90
C THR A 359 18.73 -12.77 32.34
N PRO A 360 18.68 -13.76 33.24
CA PRO A 360 19.05 -13.56 34.62
C PRO A 360 20.54 -13.26 34.64
N GLY A 361 20.94 -12.18 35.32
CA GLY A 361 22.35 -11.90 35.57
C GLY A 361 22.97 -13.12 36.23
N GLY A 362 23.79 -13.86 35.47
CA GLY A 362 24.54 -15.00 35.98
C GLY A 362 25.50 -14.51 37.03
N THR A 363 25.16 -14.76 38.29
CA THR A 363 26.06 -14.71 39.45
C THR A 363 27.03 -15.88 39.41
#